data_AF-B8M2W4-F1
#
_entry.id   AF-B8M2W4-F1
#
_cell.length_a   1.000
_cell.length_b   1.000
_cell.length_c   1.000
_cell.angle_alpha   90.00
_cell.angle_beta   90.00
_cell.angle_gamma   90.00
#
_symmetry.space_group_name_H-M   'P 1'
#
loop_
_entity.id
_entity.type
_entity.pdbx_description
1 polymer ?
#
loop_
_entity_poly.entity_id
_entity_poly.type
_entity_poly.pdbx_seq_one_letter_code
_entity_poly.pdbx_strand_id
1 'polypeptide(L)'
;MSNSMQTASDRTFLAAAILAAGAFVISLLQLVLQYISSSETQNKCNRAAINFSEKDVTHKWSFRSWKLKVYYPELDMSCFRILEAMQDAWEYGIDYSNIKDFAYEQGMWWHILHADDEPGWRNISDELTALAKDSDQGNYKNYSLIKDSELRWRKRLRFWWWRYRHPLKLMRRPRASWSQIITAFGIRNTKLLKRRVIDADTIPASMDVPFQYVELSQLGRLCVVMGFKDIIIDPVDRNFYATGPSRTITTQEIPTFGKVLRFDGDTFAINYTVVRANSVEWMGTMANISCGAMFFGRYMCGHLVHLPIDLLAEAIGLDSSISKFDEDIKKFIESDEDVEDGFAGNLLKEAHNFQDLMTGLQKSQNCGDLSPEYPVRPSALIIIGT
;
A
#
# COMPACT_ATOMS: atom_id res chain seq x y z
N MET A 1 26.66 77.99 -5.45
CA MET A 1 27.53 76.80 -5.33
C MET A 1 27.13 75.87 -4.18
N SER A 2 26.41 76.31 -3.13
CA SER A 2 25.93 75.39 -2.06
C SER A 2 24.86 74.39 -2.54
N ASN A 3 23.92 74.82 -3.38
CA ASN A 3 22.82 73.96 -3.85
C ASN A 3 23.28 72.83 -4.79
N SER A 4 24.38 73.02 -5.53
CA SER A 4 24.96 71.98 -6.39
C SER A 4 25.70 70.91 -5.58
N MET A 5 26.26 71.27 -4.41
CA MET A 5 26.89 70.29 -3.52
C MET A 5 25.85 69.47 -2.76
N GLN A 6 24.75 70.08 -2.31
CA GLN A 6 23.65 69.36 -1.65
C GLN A 6 22.98 68.35 -2.60
N THR A 7 22.70 68.73 -3.84
CA THR A 7 22.08 67.82 -4.83
C THR A 7 22.98 66.64 -5.23
N ALA A 8 24.30 66.82 -5.24
CA ALA A 8 25.24 65.73 -5.46
C ALA A 8 25.25 64.75 -4.27
N SER A 9 25.26 65.29 -3.04
CA SER A 9 25.18 64.51 -1.80
C SER A 9 23.90 63.66 -1.74
N ASP A 10 22.73 64.25 -2.01
CA ASP A 10 21.44 63.54 -1.97
C ASP A 10 21.36 62.38 -2.97
N ARG A 11 21.92 62.55 -4.17
CA ARG A 11 22.00 61.48 -5.18
C ARG A 11 22.90 60.33 -4.74
N THR A 12 24.03 60.64 -4.09
CA THR A 12 24.92 59.60 -3.55
C THR A 12 24.28 58.84 -2.40
N PHE A 13 23.56 59.52 -1.51
CA PHE A 13 22.81 58.88 -0.43
C PHE A 13 21.70 57.95 -0.96
N LEU A 14 20.93 58.40 -1.95
CA LEU A 14 19.90 57.56 -2.58
C LEU A 14 20.48 56.32 -3.25
N ALA A 15 21.58 56.47 -4.01
CA ALA A 15 22.25 55.35 -4.65
C ALA A 15 22.78 54.34 -3.63
N ALA A 16 23.39 54.82 -2.53
CA ALA A 16 23.85 53.97 -1.44
C ALA A 16 22.71 53.22 -0.75
N ALA A 17 21.57 53.88 -0.51
CA ALA A 17 20.39 53.26 0.08
C ALA A 17 19.81 52.14 -0.81
N ILE A 18 19.76 52.37 -2.13
CA ILE A 18 19.29 51.35 -3.10
C ILE A 18 20.25 50.15 -3.12
N LEU A 19 21.56 50.39 -3.14
CA LEU A 19 22.55 49.31 -3.09
C LEU A 19 22.48 48.52 -1.78
N ALA A 20 22.32 49.20 -0.65
CA ALA A 20 22.17 48.55 0.65
C ALA A 20 20.89 47.70 0.72
N ALA A 21 19.76 48.22 0.21
CA ALA A 21 18.51 47.46 0.11
C ALA A 21 18.65 46.23 -0.79
N GLY A 22 19.31 46.37 -1.95
CA GLY A 22 19.59 45.26 -2.86
C GLY A 22 20.48 44.19 -2.21
N ALA A 23 21.56 44.60 -1.55
CA ALA A 23 22.45 43.70 -0.82
C ALA A 23 21.75 42.97 0.32
N PHE A 24 20.85 43.65 1.04
CA PHE A 24 20.02 43.06 2.08
C PHE A 24 19.09 41.97 1.51
N VAL A 25 18.39 42.24 0.40
CA VAL A 25 17.51 41.25 -0.24
C VAL A 25 18.29 40.03 -0.71
N ILE A 26 19.45 40.23 -1.35
CA ILE A 26 20.31 39.12 -1.80
C ILE A 26 20.79 38.29 -0.60
N SER A 27 21.23 38.94 0.47
CA SER A 27 21.69 38.25 1.69
C SER A 27 20.56 37.48 2.36
N LEU A 28 19.35 38.03 2.39
CA LEU A 28 18.16 37.35 2.92
C LEU A 28 17.79 36.13 2.07
N LEU A 29 17.83 36.23 0.74
CA LEU A 29 17.59 35.10 -0.15
C LEU A 29 18.67 34.02 -0.02
N GLN A 30 19.93 34.43 0.14
CA GLN A 30 21.04 33.50 0.41
C GLN A 30 20.87 32.79 1.76
N LEU A 31 20.46 33.52 2.79
CA LEU A 31 20.13 32.95 4.10
C LEU A 31 19.01 31.91 3.96
N VAL A 32 17.91 32.25 3.27
CA VAL A 32 16.78 31.34 3.04
C VAL A 32 17.23 30.12 2.22
N LEU A 33 18.06 30.30 1.20
CA LEU A 33 18.54 29.20 0.35
C LEU A 33 19.52 28.28 1.08
N GLN A 34 20.47 28.83 1.85
CA GLN A 34 21.34 28.06 2.75
C GLN A 34 20.53 27.32 3.82
N TYR A 35 19.46 27.94 4.30
CA TYR A 35 18.57 27.32 5.27
C TYR A 35 17.78 26.14 4.67
N ILE A 36 17.18 26.33 3.49
CA ILE A 36 16.44 25.28 2.77
C ILE A 36 17.38 24.16 2.31
N SER A 37 18.63 24.49 1.96
CA SER A 37 19.63 23.51 1.51
C SER A 37 20.38 22.83 2.66
N SER A 38 20.16 23.25 3.91
CA SER A 38 20.81 22.64 5.07
C SER A 38 20.49 21.14 5.12
N SER A 39 21.45 20.33 5.54
CA SER A 39 21.30 18.88 5.59
C SER A 39 20.15 18.42 6.51
N GLU A 40 19.72 19.26 7.45
CA GLU A 40 18.57 18.97 8.32
C GLU A 40 17.23 19.00 7.57
N THR A 41 17.12 19.83 6.52
CA THR A 41 15.94 19.88 5.64
C THR A 41 16.01 18.91 4.47
N GLN A 42 17.15 18.23 4.26
CA GLN A 42 17.22 17.16 3.26
C GLN A 42 16.30 16.01 3.67
N ASN A 43 15.51 15.53 2.72
CA ASN A 43 14.59 14.41 2.93
C ASN A 43 15.39 13.19 3.41
N LYS A 44 15.39 12.95 4.74
CA LYS A 44 15.93 11.74 5.39
C LYS A 44 15.52 10.46 4.64
N CYS A 45 14.24 10.41 4.24
CA CYS A 45 13.67 9.28 3.52
C CYS A 45 13.44 9.70 2.06
N ASN A 46 14.40 9.38 1.20
CA ASN A 46 14.28 9.62 -0.22
C ASN A 46 13.37 8.57 -0.89
N ARG A 47 13.09 8.76 -2.17
CA ARG A 47 12.35 7.77 -2.97
C ARG A 47 12.92 6.35 -2.92
N ALA A 48 14.24 6.19 -2.88
CA ALA A 48 14.85 4.86 -2.80
C ALA A 48 14.57 4.17 -1.45
N ALA A 49 14.22 4.93 -0.42
CA ALA A 49 13.82 4.42 0.88
C ALA A 49 12.33 4.02 0.91
N ILE A 50 11.44 4.92 0.49
CA ILE A 50 9.99 4.80 0.73
C ILE A 50 9.12 4.68 -0.54
N ASN A 51 9.75 4.62 -1.71
CA ASN A 51 9.13 4.50 -3.04
C ASN A 51 7.97 5.49 -3.28
N PHE A 52 6.75 5.00 -3.51
CA PHE A 52 5.61 5.82 -3.91
C PHE A 52 5.13 6.78 -2.83
N SER A 53 5.36 6.45 -1.55
CA SER A 53 5.00 7.29 -0.41
C SER A 53 5.78 8.59 -0.33
N GLU A 54 6.85 8.75 -1.10
CA GLU A 54 7.55 10.02 -1.27
C GLU A 54 6.59 11.12 -1.77
N LYS A 55 5.62 10.78 -2.62
CA LYS A 55 4.65 11.75 -3.16
C LYS A 55 3.74 12.35 -2.08
N ASP A 56 3.58 11.66 -0.96
CA ASP A 56 2.70 12.06 0.15
C ASP A 56 3.45 12.77 1.28
N VAL A 57 4.76 12.98 1.11
CA VAL A 57 5.60 13.80 1.99
C VAL A 57 5.17 15.25 1.87
N THR A 58 4.95 15.89 3.02
CA THR A 58 4.50 17.29 3.08
C THR A 58 5.55 18.17 3.73
N HIS A 59 5.79 19.33 3.15
CA HIS A 59 6.70 20.35 3.69
C HIS A 59 5.86 21.50 4.25
N LYS A 60 6.07 21.87 5.52
CA LYS A 60 5.39 23.01 6.13
C LYS A 60 6.40 23.93 6.81
N TRP A 61 6.21 25.23 6.66
CA TRP A 61 7.01 26.21 7.38
C TRP A 61 6.56 26.32 8.83
N SER A 62 7.48 26.12 9.78
CA SER A 62 7.23 26.34 11.20
C SER A 62 7.76 27.71 11.61
N PHE A 63 6.84 28.68 11.78
CA PHE A 63 7.20 30.04 12.20
C PHE A 63 7.87 30.08 13.58
N ARG A 64 7.48 29.19 14.51
CA ARG A 64 8.03 29.13 15.87
C ARG A 64 9.51 28.72 15.91
N SER A 65 9.89 27.77 15.06
CA SER A 65 11.28 27.29 14.96
C SER A 65 12.02 27.91 13.79
N TRP A 66 11.36 28.82 13.07
CA TRP A 66 11.81 29.45 11.84
C TRP A 66 12.44 28.45 10.85
N LYS A 67 11.79 27.28 10.72
CA LYS A 67 12.32 26.15 9.94
C LYS A 67 11.30 25.49 9.03
N LEU A 68 11.75 25.00 7.87
CA LEU A 68 10.95 24.11 7.04
C LEU A 68 10.91 22.73 7.70
N LYS A 69 9.72 22.29 8.11
CA LYS A 69 9.49 20.96 8.64
C LYS A 69 9.05 20.01 7.54
N VAL A 70 9.65 18.82 7.52
CA VAL A 70 9.28 17.73 6.63
C VAL A 70 8.43 16.75 7.42
N TYR A 71 7.31 16.32 6.85
CA TYR A 71 6.45 15.32 7.45
C TYR A 71 6.25 14.14 6.50
N TYR A 72 6.52 12.94 7.00
CA TYR A 72 6.32 11.68 6.28
C TYR A 72 4.94 11.10 6.57
N PRO A 73 4.32 10.38 5.62
CA PRO A 73 3.05 9.71 5.88
C PRO A 73 3.24 8.52 6.84
N GLU A 74 2.36 8.42 7.84
CA GLU A 74 2.12 7.16 8.55
C GLU A 74 1.02 6.41 7.83
N LEU A 75 1.30 5.16 7.48
CA LEU A 75 0.46 4.30 6.69
C LEU A 75 -0.24 3.28 7.58
N ASP A 76 -1.53 3.08 7.34
CA ASP A 76 -2.32 2.01 7.91
C ASP A 76 -1.99 0.72 7.14
N MET A 77 -1.16 -0.12 7.77
CA MET A 77 -0.72 -1.41 7.23
C MET A 77 -1.69 -2.54 7.60
N SER A 78 -2.94 -2.24 7.97
CA SER A 78 -3.95 -3.29 8.17
C SER A 78 -4.26 -4.01 6.87
N CYS A 79 -4.61 -5.30 6.97
CA CYS A 79 -4.83 -6.13 5.79
C CYS A 79 -5.96 -5.58 4.90
N PHE A 80 -7.06 -5.15 5.51
CA PHE A 80 -8.21 -4.63 4.77
C PHE A 80 -7.93 -3.29 4.10
N ARG A 81 -7.19 -2.36 4.73
CA ARG A 81 -6.79 -1.11 4.09
C ARG A 81 -5.87 -1.33 2.90
N ILE A 82 -4.96 -2.31 3.00
CA ILE A 82 -4.11 -2.71 1.87
C ILE A 82 -4.95 -3.29 0.73
N LEU A 83 -5.95 -4.13 1.03
CA LEU A 83 -6.85 -4.68 0.01
C LEU A 83 -7.73 -3.62 -0.65
N GLU A 84 -8.29 -2.69 0.13
CA GLU A 84 -9.03 -1.52 -0.36
C GLU A 84 -8.15 -0.66 -1.27
N ALA A 85 -6.94 -0.31 -0.82
CA ALA A 85 -5.99 0.46 -1.62
C ALA A 85 -5.52 -0.30 -2.87
N MET A 86 -5.51 -1.64 -2.83
CA MET A 86 -5.20 -2.48 -3.98
C MET A 86 -6.32 -2.47 -5.03
N GLN A 87 -7.58 -2.48 -4.60
CA GLN A 87 -8.74 -2.34 -5.48
C GLN A 87 -8.67 -1.04 -6.26
N ASP A 88 -8.40 0.08 -5.57
CA ASP A 88 -8.17 1.38 -6.21
C ASP A 88 -6.90 1.38 -7.06
N ALA A 89 -5.82 0.74 -6.61
CA ALA A 89 -4.56 0.71 -7.35
C ALA A 89 -4.69 0.02 -8.72
N TRP A 90 -5.64 -0.89 -8.91
CA TRP A 90 -5.93 -1.45 -10.24
C TRP A 90 -6.55 -0.41 -11.18
N GLU A 91 -7.31 0.55 -10.64
CA GLU A 91 -7.82 1.69 -11.41
C GLU A 91 -6.72 2.73 -11.69
N TYR A 92 -5.74 2.86 -10.79
CA TYR A 92 -4.67 3.89 -10.84
C TYR A 92 -3.28 3.39 -11.33
N GLY A 93 -3.08 2.09 -11.59
CA GLY A 93 -1.88 1.58 -12.25
C GLY A 93 -1.73 2.24 -13.61
N ILE A 94 -0.54 2.80 -13.93
CA ILE A 94 -0.25 3.75 -15.03
C ILE A 94 -1.53 4.26 -15.66
N ASP A 95 -2.07 5.45 -15.32
CA ASP A 95 -3.30 6.00 -15.93
C ASP A 95 -3.42 5.62 -17.42
N TYR A 96 -4.05 4.47 -17.65
CA TYR A 96 -3.85 3.75 -18.89
C TYR A 96 -4.72 4.45 -19.91
N SER A 97 -5.79 5.13 -19.49
CA SER A 97 -6.73 5.87 -20.34
C SER A 97 -6.04 6.58 -21.52
N ASN A 98 -4.98 7.34 -21.26
CA ASN A 98 -4.31 8.16 -22.27
C ASN A 98 -3.44 7.37 -23.27
N ILE A 99 -2.98 6.17 -22.91
CA ILE A 99 -2.14 5.27 -23.74
C ILE A 99 -2.88 3.98 -24.15
N LYS A 100 -3.98 3.63 -23.48
CA LYS A 100 -4.75 2.39 -23.65
C LYS A 100 -5.43 2.38 -24.99
N ASP A 101 -6.06 3.49 -25.36
CA ASP A 101 -6.63 3.67 -26.70
C ASP A 101 -5.55 3.46 -27.77
N PHE A 102 -4.37 4.04 -27.52
CA PHE A 102 -3.22 3.92 -28.41
C PHE A 102 -2.67 2.49 -28.52
N ALA A 103 -2.62 1.75 -27.40
CA ALA A 103 -2.16 0.37 -27.35
C ALA A 103 -3.17 -0.56 -28.05
N TYR A 104 -4.45 -0.39 -27.73
CA TYR A 104 -5.57 -1.16 -28.28
C TYR A 104 -5.68 -1.02 -29.79
N GLU A 105 -5.56 0.20 -30.33
CA GLU A 105 -5.54 0.48 -31.78
C GLU A 105 -4.46 -0.31 -32.56
N GLN A 106 -3.45 -0.88 -31.88
CA GLN A 106 -2.33 -1.57 -32.52
C GLN A 106 -2.24 -3.04 -32.14
N GLY A 107 -3.24 -3.58 -31.44
CA GLY A 107 -3.15 -4.92 -30.87
C GLY A 107 -2.00 -5.04 -29.87
N MET A 108 -1.66 -3.95 -29.18
CA MET A 108 -0.70 -3.94 -28.09
C MET A 108 -1.45 -3.88 -26.77
N TRP A 109 -0.86 -4.44 -25.72
CA TRP A 109 -1.39 -4.35 -24.37
C TRP A 109 -0.25 -4.21 -23.38
N TRP A 110 -0.57 -3.81 -22.15
CA TRP A 110 0.39 -3.76 -21.07
C TRP A 110 0.51 -5.14 -20.42
N HIS A 111 1.67 -5.74 -20.59
CA HIS A 111 2.02 -7.02 -19.99
C HIS A 111 2.68 -6.79 -18.63
N ILE A 112 2.31 -7.56 -17.62
CA ILE A 112 2.92 -7.51 -16.29
C ILE A 112 4.22 -8.28 -16.33
N LEU A 113 5.33 -7.60 -16.09
CA LEU A 113 6.66 -8.20 -16.11
C LEU A 113 6.84 -9.18 -14.96
N HIS A 114 7.41 -10.34 -15.27
CA HIS A 114 7.93 -11.30 -14.33
C HIS A 114 9.32 -10.92 -13.83
N ALA A 115 9.77 -11.55 -12.74
CA ALA A 115 11.15 -11.42 -12.27
C ALA A 115 12.19 -11.81 -13.33
N ASP A 116 11.85 -12.78 -14.18
CA ASP A 116 12.69 -13.23 -15.30
C ASP A 116 12.57 -12.33 -16.54
N ASP A 117 11.54 -11.45 -16.60
CA ASP A 117 11.41 -10.50 -17.67
C ASP A 117 12.30 -9.28 -17.38
N GLU A 118 13.49 -9.25 -17.98
CA GLU A 118 14.33 -8.06 -17.96
C GLU A 118 13.96 -7.16 -19.15
N PRO A 119 13.10 -6.13 -18.97
CA PRO A 119 12.84 -5.17 -20.04
C PRO A 119 14.16 -4.47 -20.39
N GLY A 120 14.57 -4.56 -21.65
CA GLY A 120 15.70 -3.78 -22.13
C GLY A 120 15.42 -2.28 -21.96
N TRP A 121 16.46 -1.46 -21.81
CA TRP A 121 16.34 0.00 -21.65
C TRP A 121 15.59 0.72 -22.79
N ARG A 122 15.42 0.05 -23.94
CA ARG A 122 14.67 0.54 -25.10
C ARG A 122 13.20 0.15 -25.07
N ASN A 123 12.81 -0.78 -24.21
CA ASN A 123 11.44 -1.23 -24.08
C ASN A 123 10.59 -0.16 -23.41
N ILE A 124 9.34 -0.07 -23.85
CA ILE A 124 8.35 0.81 -23.26
C ILE A 124 7.82 0.13 -22.00
N SER A 125 8.37 0.49 -20.85
CA SER A 125 8.06 -0.17 -19.58
C SER A 125 8.09 0.81 -18.42
N ASP A 126 7.31 0.53 -17.39
CA ASP A 126 7.40 1.17 -16.08
C ASP A 126 8.00 0.26 -14.98
N GLU A 127 8.67 -0.81 -15.40
CA GLU A 127 9.27 -1.92 -14.61
C GLU A 127 8.32 -2.93 -13.99
N LEU A 128 7.06 -2.57 -13.74
CA LEU A 128 6.04 -3.56 -13.35
C LEU A 128 5.31 -4.09 -14.57
N THR A 129 5.14 -3.23 -15.57
CA THR A 129 4.50 -3.55 -16.83
C THR A 129 5.33 -3.04 -17.99
N ALA A 130 5.19 -3.72 -19.12
CA ALA A 130 5.79 -3.33 -20.38
C ALA A 130 4.75 -3.45 -21.48
N LEU A 131 4.83 -2.55 -22.45
CA LEU A 131 4.00 -2.62 -23.63
C LEU A 131 4.45 -3.84 -24.45
N ALA A 132 3.53 -4.76 -24.64
CA ALA A 132 3.73 -6.00 -25.36
C ALA A 132 2.80 -6.04 -26.56
N LYS A 133 3.18 -6.86 -27.54
CA LYS A 133 2.37 -7.18 -28.71
C LYS A 133 2.39 -8.69 -28.92
N ASP A 134 1.26 -9.23 -29.38
CA ASP A 134 1.12 -10.64 -29.74
C ASP A 134 2.15 -10.93 -30.82
N SER A 135 2.94 -11.99 -30.65
CA SER A 135 3.66 -12.48 -31.82
C SER A 135 2.64 -12.97 -32.83
N ASP A 136 2.95 -12.79 -34.11
CA ASP A 136 2.07 -13.10 -35.24
C ASP A 136 1.65 -14.61 -35.30
N GLN A 137 2.10 -15.45 -34.35
CA GLN A 137 1.84 -16.88 -34.25
C GLN A 137 0.64 -17.27 -33.36
N GLY A 138 -0.14 -16.32 -32.85
CA GLY A 138 -1.37 -16.63 -32.07
C GLY A 138 -1.13 -17.38 -30.76
N ASN A 139 0.12 -17.40 -30.27
CA ASN A 139 0.48 -18.03 -29.01
C ASN A 139 0.71 -16.93 -27.97
N TYR A 140 -0.24 -16.77 -27.05
CA TYR A 140 -0.19 -15.82 -25.93
C TYR A 140 1.05 -15.95 -25.03
N LYS A 141 1.81 -17.05 -25.14
CA LYS A 141 3.08 -17.24 -24.42
C LYS A 141 4.27 -16.52 -25.05
N ASN A 142 4.17 -16.17 -26.34
CA ASN A 142 5.24 -15.50 -27.07
C ASN A 142 4.80 -14.08 -27.40
N TYR A 143 4.92 -13.17 -26.44
CA TYR A 143 4.81 -11.74 -26.69
C TYR A 143 6.20 -11.15 -26.94
N SER A 144 6.26 -10.11 -27.76
CA SER A 144 7.47 -9.28 -27.88
C SER A 144 7.26 -7.98 -27.14
N LEU A 145 8.17 -7.64 -26.22
CA LEU A 145 8.19 -6.32 -25.59
C LEU A 145 8.53 -5.26 -26.64
N ILE A 146 7.66 -4.27 -26.77
CA ILE A 146 7.76 -3.23 -27.79
C ILE A 146 8.88 -2.27 -27.44
N LYS A 147 9.76 -2.01 -28.41
CA LYS A 147 10.83 -1.02 -28.29
C LYS A 147 10.33 0.36 -28.73
N ASP A 148 10.88 1.42 -28.15
CA ASP A 148 10.60 2.81 -28.54
C ASP A 148 10.85 3.08 -30.04
N SER A 149 11.77 2.34 -30.65
CA SER A 149 12.06 2.40 -32.10
C SER A 149 10.99 1.78 -33.00
N GLU A 150 10.16 0.88 -32.48
CA GLU A 150 9.10 0.22 -33.22
C GLU A 150 7.83 1.07 -33.32
N LEU A 151 7.74 2.14 -32.51
CA LEU A 151 6.67 3.11 -32.60
C LEU A 151 6.86 4.06 -33.78
N ARG A 152 5.79 4.27 -34.56
CA ARG A 152 5.73 5.35 -35.56
C ARG A 152 6.03 6.70 -34.90
N TRP A 153 6.68 7.62 -35.62
CA TRP A 153 7.18 8.88 -35.05
C TRP A 153 6.12 9.70 -34.28
N ARG A 154 4.87 9.82 -34.78
CA ARG A 154 3.78 10.57 -34.10
C ARG A 154 3.44 9.96 -32.75
N LYS A 155 3.45 8.63 -32.71
CA LYS A 155 3.10 7.80 -31.56
C LYS A 155 4.23 7.84 -30.53
N ARG A 156 5.47 7.76 -31.02
CA ARG A 156 6.67 7.99 -30.22
C ARG A 156 6.68 9.37 -29.57
N LEU A 157 6.34 10.43 -30.31
CA LEU A 157 6.24 11.79 -29.76
C LEU A 157 5.14 11.90 -28.69
N ARG A 158 3.96 11.30 -28.91
CA ARG A 158 2.89 11.24 -27.91
C ARG A 158 3.33 10.48 -26.66
N PHE A 159 4.00 9.34 -26.84
CA PHE A 159 4.56 8.56 -25.73
C PHE A 159 5.65 9.34 -24.97
N TRP A 160 6.54 10.04 -25.67
CA TRP A 160 7.56 10.89 -25.06
C TRP A 160 6.95 12.06 -24.31
N TRP A 161 5.94 12.71 -24.89
CA TRP A 161 5.19 13.77 -24.23
C TRP A 161 4.48 13.27 -22.96
N TRP A 162 3.86 12.09 -23.05
CA TRP A 162 3.29 11.42 -21.89
C TRP A 162 4.37 11.09 -20.87
N ARG A 163 5.50 10.48 -21.25
CA ARG A 163 6.64 10.16 -20.37
C ARG A 163 7.23 11.40 -19.73
N TYR A 164 7.21 12.53 -20.42
CA TYR A 164 7.63 13.82 -19.86
C TYR A 164 6.66 14.31 -18.78
N ARG A 165 5.35 14.18 -19.00
CA ARG A 165 4.32 14.52 -17.99
C ARG A 165 4.21 13.50 -16.85
N HIS A 166 4.55 12.26 -17.14
CA HIS A 166 4.48 11.11 -16.24
C HIS A 166 5.84 10.43 -16.26
N PRO A 167 6.87 11.04 -15.64
CA PRO A 167 8.21 10.47 -15.62
C PRO A 167 8.14 9.04 -15.12
N LEU A 168 8.45 8.10 -16.04
CA LEU A 168 8.60 6.68 -15.74
C LEU A 168 9.73 6.56 -14.75
N LYS A 169 9.30 6.38 -13.51
CA LYS A 169 10.09 6.67 -12.36
C LYS A 169 10.65 5.31 -11.94
N LEU A 170 11.85 4.97 -12.42
CA LEU A 170 12.46 3.65 -12.24
C LEU A 170 12.22 3.12 -10.81
N MET A 171 11.70 1.91 -10.73
CA MET A 171 11.19 1.24 -9.56
C MET A 171 12.32 0.44 -8.91
N ARG A 172 13.24 1.17 -8.29
CA ARG A 172 14.25 0.55 -7.43
C ARG A 172 13.55 -0.11 -6.25
N ARG A 173 13.96 -1.34 -5.90
CA ARG A 173 13.54 -2.03 -4.68
C ARG A 173 13.67 -1.06 -3.50
N PRO A 174 12.55 -0.66 -2.86
CA PRO A 174 12.62 0.27 -1.74
C PRO A 174 13.39 -0.36 -0.59
N ARG A 175 14.15 0.43 0.16
CA ARG A 175 14.88 -0.08 1.33
C ARG A 175 13.94 -0.43 2.47
N ALA A 176 12.85 0.32 2.66
CA ALA A 176 11.87 0.06 3.72
C ALA A 176 11.08 -1.22 3.46
N SER A 177 11.05 -2.14 4.44
CA SER A 177 10.29 -3.39 4.38
C SER A 177 8.81 -3.18 4.15
N TRP A 178 8.18 -2.21 4.85
CA TRP A 178 6.77 -1.88 4.65
C TRP A 178 6.50 -1.37 3.22
N SER A 179 7.44 -0.63 2.63
CA SER A 179 7.31 -0.11 1.27
C SER A 179 7.45 -1.23 0.24
N GLN A 180 8.32 -2.23 0.51
CA GLN A 180 8.40 -3.45 -0.30
C GLN A 180 7.07 -4.22 -0.26
N ILE A 181 6.43 -4.34 0.91
CA ILE A 181 5.11 -5.00 1.05
C ILE A 181 4.04 -4.26 0.24
N ILE A 182 3.88 -2.95 0.42
CA ILE A 182 2.92 -2.14 -0.38
C ILE A 182 3.18 -2.29 -1.87
N THR A 183 4.45 -2.30 -2.24
CA THR A 183 4.88 -2.47 -3.61
C THR A 183 4.54 -3.87 -4.16
N ALA A 184 4.67 -4.92 -3.35
CA ALA A 184 4.25 -6.27 -3.71
C ALA A 184 2.75 -6.36 -3.99
N PHE A 185 1.92 -5.56 -3.32
CA PHE A 185 0.50 -5.43 -3.65
C PHE A 185 0.20 -4.56 -4.88
N GLY A 186 1.23 -4.00 -5.53
CA GLY A 186 1.06 -3.15 -6.72
C GLY A 186 0.48 -1.77 -6.40
N ILE A 187 0.46 -1.37 -5.12
CA ILE A 187 -0.12 -0.10 -4.69
C ILE A 187 0.86 1.03 -5.00
N ARG A 188 0.43 1.96 -5.88
CA ARG A 188 1.25 3.10 -6.34
C ARG A 188 0.81 4.43 -5.76
N ASN A 189 -0.36 4.47 -5.14
CA ASN A 189 -0.94 5.64 -4.50
C ASN A 189 -1.17 5.30 -3.04
N THR A 190 -0.37 5.87 -2.13
CA THR A 190 -0.46 5.59 -0.70
C THR A 190 -1.38 6.54 0.06
N LYS A 191 -2.13 7.39 -0.65
CA LYS A 191 -3.08 8.32 -0.02
C LYS A 191 -4.16 7.62 0.79
N LEU A 192 -4.70 6.51 0.30
CA LEU A 192 -5.74 5.74 0.99
C LEU A 192 -5.21 5.06 2.26
N LEU A 193 -3.92 4.70 2.24
CA LEU A 193 -3.25 4.13 3.40
C LEU A 193 -2.86 5.21 4.41
N LYS A 194 -2.87 6.50 4.06
CA LYS A 194 -2.35 7.56 4.92
C LYS A 194 -3.28 7.81 6.12
N ARG A 195 -2.82 7.38 7.31
CA ARG A 195 -3.50 7.60 8.58
C ARG A 195 -3.22 8.99 9.15
N ARG A 196 -1.94 9.37 9.20
CA ARG A 196 -1.48 10.67 9.73
C ARG A 196 -0.14 11.06 9.12
N VAL A 197 0.48 12.11 9.64
CA VAL A 197 1.82 12.55 9.25
C VAL A 197 2.76 12.56 10.45
N ILE A 198 3.99 12.06 10.27
CA ILE A 198 5.06 11.96 11.25
C ILE A 198 6.08 13.07 10.97
N ASP A 199 6.42 13.86 11.99
CA ASP A 199 7.46 14.88 11.88
C ASP A 199 8.84 14.21 11.70
N ALA A 200 9.57 14.59 10.66
CA ALA A 200 10.89 14.05 10.35
C ALA A 200 11.90 14.19 11.50
N ASP A 201 11.72 15.19 12.37
CA ASP A 201 12.54 15.39 13.57
C ASP A 201 12.40 14.23 14.57
N THR A 202 11.27 13.53 14.57
CA THR A 202 11.01 12.38 15.46
C THR A 202 11.60 11.08 14.94
N ILE A 203 12.03 11.03 13.68
CA ILE A 203 12.69 9.87 13.10
C ILE A 203 14.16 9.85 13.55
N PRO A 204 14.59 8.79 14.26
CA PRO A 204 15.96 8.64 14.73
C PRO A 204 16.97 8.77 13.59
N ALA A 205 18.10 9.43 13.84
CA ALA A 205 19.10 9.69 12.80
C ALA A 205 19.73 8.42 12.19
N SER A 206 19.68 7.29 12.91
CA SER A 206 20.14 5.99 12.43
C SER A 206 19.16 5.30 11.48
N MET A 207 17.93 5.81 11.36
CA MET A 207 16.91 5.29 10.46
C MET A 207 16.74 6.24 9.27
N ASP A 208 16.67 5.68 8.07
CA ASP A 208 16.46 6.42 6.82
C ASP A 208 15.03 6.25 6.27
N VAL A 209 14.13 5.71 7.11
CA VAL A 209 12.73 5.43 6.81
C VAL A 209 11.84 5.78 8.00
N PRO A 210 10.59 6.25 7.79
CA PRO A 210 9.64 6.42 8.87
C PRO A 210 9.16 5.05 9.38
N PHE A 211 8.91 4.98 10.69
CA PHE A 211 8.29 3.81 11.31
C PHE A 211 6.84 3.66 10.87
N GLN A 212 6.44 2.43 10.60
CA GLN A 212 5.04 2.07 10.40
C GLN A 212 4.64 1.08 11.49
N TYR A 213 3.42 1.21 12.00
CA TYR A 213 2.91 0.33 13.04
C TYR A 213 1.94 -0.68 12.42
N VAL A 214 2.11 -1.95 12.76
CA VAL A 214 1.19 -3.01 12.36
C VAL A 214 0.91 -3.92 13.55
N GLU A 215 -0.32 -4.38 13.66
CA GLU A 215 -0.66 -5.47 14.58
C GLU A 215 -0.16 -6.79 14.01
N LEU A 216 0.40 -7.66 14.86
CA LEU A 216 0.93 -8.95 14.41
C LEU A 216 -0.12 -9.83 13.72
N SER A 217 -1.37 -9.78 14.20
CA SER A 217 -2.51 -10.47 13.61
C SER A 217 -2.72 -10.00 12.16
N GLN A 218 -2.82 -8.68 11.94
CA GLN A 218 -3.00 -8.08 10.62
C GLN A 218 -1.85 -8.43 9.66
N LEU A 219 -0.61 -8.45 10.16
CA LEU A 219 0.54 -8.88 9.38
C LEU A 219 0.46 -10.36 9.01
N GLY A 220 0.00 -11.22 9.93
CA GLY A 220 -0.28 -12.63 9.65
C GLY A 220 -1.28 -12.79 8.50
N ARG A 221 -2.38 -12.02 8.52
CA ARG A 221 -3.40 -12.01 7.45
C ARG A 221 -2.80 -11.56 6.12
N LEU A 222 -2.00 -10.49 6.12
CA LEU A 222 -1.28 -10.04 4.93
C LEU A 222 -0.35 -11.13 4.39
N CYS A 223 0.34 -11.87 5.26
CA CYS A 223 1.19 -12.98 4.84
C CYS A 223 0.38 -14.11 4.18
N VAL A 224 -0.79 -14.45 4.71
CA VAL A 224 -1.70 -15.43 4.06
C VAL A 224 -2.10 -14.93 2.67
N VAL A 225 -2.54 -13.68 2.55
CA VAL A 225 -2.94 -13.07 1.27
C VAL A 225 -1.79 -13.05 0.28
N MET A 226 -0.58 -12.71 0.74
CA MET A 226 0.62 -12.75 -0.10
C MET A 226 0.92 -14.18 -0.55
N GLY A 227 0.53 -15.21 0.20
CA GLY A 227 0.75 -16.64 -0.08
C GLY A 227 1.98 -17.21 0.64
N PHE A 228 2.33 -16.69 1.80
CA PHE A 228 3.30 -17.33 2.68
C PHE A 228 2.76 -18.71 3.12
N LYS A 229 3.65 -19.69 3.24
CA LYS A 229 3.29 -21.07 3.56
C LYS A 229 3.29 -21.31 5.06
N ASP A 230 4.37 -20.87 5.72
CA ASP A 230 4.54 -21.03 7.15
C ASP A 230 4.50 -19.65 7.78
N ILE A 231 3.61 -19.47 8.76
CA ILE A 231 3.46 -18.22 9.51
C ILE A 231 3.44 -18.59 10.99
N ILE A 232 4.43 -18.11 11.72
CA ILE A 232 4.61 -18.32 13.15
C ILE A 232 4.56 -16.95 13.83
N ILE A 233 3.60 -16.79 14.73
CA ILE A 233 3.37 -15.55 15.46
C ILE A 233 3.48 -15.86 16.94
N ASP A 234 4.50 -15.29 17.59
CA ASP A 234 4.63 -15.30 19.03
C ASP A 234 4.34 -13.88 19.57
N PRO A 235 3.11 -13.64 20.08
CA PRO A 235 2.75 -12.33 20.59
C PRO A 235 3.41 -12.00 21.93
N VAL A 236 3.82 -13.01 22.70
CA VAL A 236 4.44 -12.82 24.02
C VAL A 236 5.85 -12.27 23.83
N ASP A 237 6.63 -12.95 22.99
CA ASP A 237 7.99 -12.52 22.69
C ASP A 237 8.03 -11.46 21.59
N ARG A 238 6.91 -11.15 20.94
CA ARG A 238 6.84 -10.26 19.75
C ARG A 238 7.73 -10.76 18.62
N ASN A 239 7.82 -12.09 18.46
CA ASN A 239 8.51 -12.70 17.34
C ASN A 239 7.52 -12.98 16.22
N PHE A 240 7.91 -12.67 15.01
CA PHE A 240 7.16 -12.95 13.80
C PHE A 240 8.10 -13.60 12.80
N TYR A 241 7.66 -14.74 12.27
CA TYR A 241 8.38 -15.44 11.23
C TYR A 241 7.36 -15.92 10.20
N ALA A 242 7.56 -15.51 8.95
CA ALA A 242 6.80 -16.04 7.83
C ALA A 242 7.75 -16.40 6.69
N THR A 243 7.55 -17.57 6.08
CA THR A 243 8.33 -17.99 4.90
C THR A 243 7.44 -18.49 3.77
N GLY A 244 7.90 -18.32 2.53
CA GLY A 244 7.24 -18.79 1.33
C GLY A 244 8.22 -18.87 0.17
N PRO A 245 7.75 -19.25 -1.04
CA PRO A 245 8.61 -19.31 -2.22
C PRO A 245 9.21 -17.92 -2.50
N SER A 246 10.55 -17.82 -2.45
CA SER A 246 11.33 -16.60 -2.73
C SER A 246 11.02 -15.39 -1.82
N ARG A 247 10.55 -15.62 -0.59
CA ARG A 247 10.24 -14.55 0.37
C ARG A 247 10.26 -15.00 1.82
N THR A 248 10.58 -14.07 2.71
CA THR A 248 10.62 -14.27 4.14
C THR A 248 10.34 -12.94 4.86
N ILE A 249 9.55 -12.98 5.93
CA ILE A 249 9.43 -11.90 6.90
C ILE A 249 9.95 -12.41 8.23
N THR A 250 10.92 -11.71 8.80
CA THR A 250 11.50 -12.10 10.09
C THR A 250 11.57 -10.89 11.02
N THR A 251 11.32 -11.12 12.31
CA THR A 251 11.66 -10.16 13.33
C THR A 251 13.18 -10.09 13.50
N GLN A 252 13.73 -8.88 13.48
CA GLN A 252 15.13 -8.60 13.81
C GLN A 252 15.19 -7.66 15.00
N GLU A 253 16.10 -7.91 15.93
CA GLU A 253 16.33 -7.01 17.05
C GLU A 253 17.42 -6.02 16.65
N ILE A 254 17.07 -4.74 16.56
CA ILE A 254 18.03 -3.66 16.34
C ILE A 254 18.36 -3.06 17.71
N PRO A 255 19.65 -2.96 18.07
CA PRO A 255 20.06 -2.28 19.30
C PRO A 255 19.40 -0.91 19.39
N THR A 256 18.90 -0.54 20.57
CA THR A 256 18.20 0.74 20.88
C THR A 256 16.79 0.92 20.32
N PHE A 257 16.37 0.15 19.30
CA PHE A 257 15.02 0.24 18.71
C PHE A 257 14.12 -0.93 19.09
N GLY A 258 14.71 -2.04 19.51
CA GLY A 258 13.98 -3.26 19.84
C GLY A 258 13.69 -4.09 18.59
N LYS A 259 12.55 -4.77 18.59
CA LYS A 259 12.15 -5.72 17.53
C LYS A 259 11.49 -4.99 16.36
N VAL A 260 12.08 -5.17 15.18
CA VAL A 260 11.57 -4.65 13.90
C VAL A 260 11.33 -5.79 12.92
N LEU A 261 10.52 -5.55 11.90
CA LEU A 261 10.22 -6.55 10.88
C LEU A 261 11.04 -6.31 9.62
N ARG A 262 11.82 -7.31 9.22
CA ARG A 262 12.53 -7.35 7.95
C ARG A 262 11.78 -8.22 6.96
N PHE A 263 11.42 -7.61 5.84
CA PHE A 263 10.94 -8.30 4.65
C PHE A 263 12.11 -8.54 3.70
N ASP A 264 12.31 -9.78 3.29
CA ASP A 264 13.24 -10.14 2.23
C ASP A 264 12.55 -11.02 1.20
N GLY A 265 12.47 -10.58 -0.04
CA GLY A 265 11.82 -11.35 -1.08
C GLY A 265 11.74 -10.59 -2.39
N ASP A 266 11.39 -11.33 -3.43
CA ASP A 266 11.18 -10.77 -4.75
C ASP A 266 9.80 -10.12 -4.84
N THR A 267 9.78 -8.80 -4.69
CA THR A 267 8.55 -8.00 -4.73
C THR A 267 7.79 -8.17 -6.05
N PHE A 268 8.48 -8.40 -7.17
CA PHE A 268 7.88 -8.56 -8.49
C PHE A 268 7.23 -9.93 -8.64
N ALA A 269 7.91 -11.00 -8.21
CA ALA A 269 7.33 -12.34 -8.20
C ALA A 269 6.07 -12.43 -7.33
N ILE A 270 6.07 -11.71 -6.20
CA ILE A 270 4.90 -11.63 -5.31
C ILE A 270 3.79 -10.85 -5.98
N ASN A 271 4.11 -9.68 -6.57
CA ASN A 271 3.12 -8.88 -7.27
C ASN A 271 2.45 -9.68 -8.39
N TYR A 272 3.23 -10.39 -9.19
CA TYR A 272 2.70 -11.28 -10.21
C TYR A 272 1.75 -12.33 -9.63
N THR A 273 2.13 -12.97 -8.52
CA THR A 273 1.29 -14.00 -7.86
C THR A 273 -0.02 -13.41 -7.34
N VAL A 274 0.07 -12.25 -6.68
CA VAL A 274 -1.07 -11.52 -6.11
C VAL A 274 -2.02 -11.02 -7.21
N VAL A 275 -1.47 -10.45 -8.29
CA VAL A 275 -2.28 -9.98 -9.43
C VAL A 275 -2.91 -11.15 -10.20
N ARG A 276 -2.19 -12.27 -10.36
CA ARG A 276 -2.72 -13.46 -11.04
C ARG A 276 -3.86 -14.13 -10.26
N ALA A 277 -3.89 -14.02 -8.93
CA ALA A 277 -5.03 -14.49 -8.13
C ALA A 277 -6.33 -13.74 -8.47
N ASN A 278 -6.21 -12.55 -9.06
CA ASN A 278 -7.21 -11.82 -9.87
C ASN A 278 -8.60 -11.59 -9.27
N SER A 279 -8.79 -11.73 -7.95
CA SER A 279 -9.91 -11.07 -7.29
C SER A 279 -9.50 -10.58 -5.90
N VAL A 280 -9.50 -9.26 -5.72
CA VAL A 280 -9.46 -8.63 -4.39
C VAL A 280 -10.55 -9.23 -3.50
N GLU A 281 -11.69 -9.62 -4.08
CA GLU A 281 -12.77 -10.38 -3.45
C GLU A 281 -12.30 -11.72 -2.84
N TRP A 282 -11.51 -12.53 -3.55
CA TRP A 282 -10.95 -13.77 -3.00
C TRP A 282 -9.92 -13.49 -1.92
N MET A 283 -9.07 -12.48 -2.09
CA MET A 283 -8.09 -12.10 -1.06
C MET A 283 -8.78 -11.55 0.20
N GLY A 284 -9.84 -10.78 0.04
CA GLY A 284 -10.73 -10.34 1.10
C GLY A 284 -11.38 -11.53 1.79
N THR A 285 -11.85 -12.51 1.02
CA THR A 285 -12.37 -13.77 1.55
C THR A 285 -11.33 -14.51 2.38
N MET A 286 -10.09 -14.64 1.90
CA MET A 286 -9.02 -15.31 2.64
C MET A 286 -8.63 -14.53 3.91
N ALA A 287 -8.57 -13.20 3.82
CA ALA A 287 -8.36 -12.34 4.98
C ALA A 287 -9.46 -12.54 6.02
N ASN A 288 -10.73 -12.59 5.60
CA ASN A 288 -11.87 -12.85 6.46
C ASN A 288 -11.82 -14.27 7.06
N ILE A 289 -11.51 -15.30 6.28
CA ILE A 289 -11.35 -16.67 6.78
C ILE A 289 -10.24 -16.75 7.84
N SER A 290 -9.14 -16.02 7.64
CA SER A 290 -8.07 -15.95 8.65
C SER A 290 -8.46 -15.21 9.94
N CYS A 291 -9.58 -14.48 9.94
CA CYS A 291 -10.21 -13.95 11.15
C CYS A 291 -11.11 -14.98 11.86
N GLY A 292 -11.22 -16.19 11.33
CA GLY A 292 -12.25 -17.13 11.73
C GLY A 292 -13.63 -16.70 11.23
N ALA A 293 -13.74 -15.99 10.10
CA ALA A 293 -15.04 -15.82 9.45
C ALA A 293 -15.32 -16.97 8.49
N MET A 294 -16.53 -17.49 8.49
CA MET A 294 -16.99 -18.45 7.50
C MET A 294 -17.61 -17.75 6.30
N PHE A 295 -17.45 -18.40 5.16
CA PHE A 295 -17.97 -17.95 3.88
C PHE A 295 -19.36 -18.52 3.65
N PHE A 296 -20.31 -17.63 3.37
CA PHE A 296 -21.66 -17.99 2.99
C PHE A 296 -21.96 -17.49 1.58
N GLY A 297 -22.43 -18.40 0.73
CA GLY A 297 -22.31 -18.27 -0.72
C GLY A 297 -23.35 -17.35 -1.37
N ARG A 298 -22.94 -16.71 -2.47
CA ARG A 298 -23.78 -15.86 -3.35
C ARG A 298 -25.10 -16.50 -3.77
N TYR A 299 -25.14 -17.83 -3.87
CA TYR A 299 -26.32 -18.59 -4.26
C TYR A 299 -27.51 -18.42 -3.30
N MET A 300 -27.28 -18.08 -2.03
CA MET A 300 -28.33 -18.00 -1.01
C MET A 300 -28.55 -16.58 -0.48
N CYS A 301 -27.50 -15.79 -0.30
CA CYS A 301 -27.61 -14.40 0.16
C CYS A 301 -27.73 -13.38 -0.97
N GLY A 302 -27.62 -13.78 -2.25
CA GLY A 302 -27.58 -12.88 -3.40
C GLY A 302 -26.25 -12.11 -3.57
N HIS A 303 -25.50 -11.95 -2.48
CA HIS A 303 -24.17 -11.36 -2.39
C HIS A 303 -23.23 -12.21 -1.52
N LEU A 304 -21.93 -11.88 -1.49
CA LEU A 304 -20.96 -12.56 -0.62
C LEU A 304 -21.06 -12.03 0.81
N VAL A 305 -21.28 -12.92 1.77
CA VAL A 305 -21.34 -12.58 3.19
C VAL A 305 -20.24 -13.34 3.94
N HIS A 306 -19.48 -12.62 4.75
CA HIS A 306 -18.50 -13.19 5.67
C HIS A 306 -19.04 -13.05 7.08
N LEU A 307 -19.23 -14.19 7.76
CA LEU A 307 -19.75 -14.19 9.13
C LEU A 307 -18.71 -14.77 10.08
N PRO A 308 -18.25 -13.99 11.06
CA PRO A 308 -17.42 -14.48 12.16
C PRO A 308 -18.00 -15.77 12.79
N ILE A 309 -17.16 -16.77 13.04
CA ILE A 309 -17.55 -18.08 13.60
C ILE A 309 -18.18 -17.93 14.98
N ASP A 310 -17.72 -16.97 15.77
CA ASP A 310 -18.29 -16.62 17.07
C ASP A 310 -19.74 -16.14 16.95
N LEU A 311 -20.05 -15.30 15.97
CA LEU A 311 -21.44 -14.90 15.68
C LEU A 311 -22.28 -16.08 15.20
N LEU A 312 -21.70 -16.98 14.40
CA LEU A 312 -22.41 -18.19 14.00
C LEU A 312 -22.66 -19.13 15.18
N ALA A 313 -21.69 -19.27 16.08
CA ALA A 313 -21.83 -20.06 17.30
C ALA A 313 -22.86 -19.46 18.26
N GLU A 314 -22.90 -18.13 18.36
CA GLU A 314 -23.93 -17.40 19.10
C GLU A 314 -25.31 -17.58 18.45
N ALA A 315 -25.42 -17.51 17.12
CA ALA A 315 -26.64 -17.81 16.38
C ALA A 315 -27.19 -19.21 16.69
N ILE A 316 -26.30 -20.21 16.69
CA ILE A 316 -26.62 -21.60 17.03
C ILE A 316 -27.06 -21.72 18.50
N GLY A 317 -26.45 -20.97 19.41
CA GLY A 317 -26.82 -20.94 20.82
C GLY A 317 -28.15 -20.21 21.09
N LEU A 318 -28.51 -19.24 20.24
CA LEU A 318 -29.75 -18.48 20.28
C LEU A 318 -30.89 -19.26 19.58
N ASP A 319 -31.13 -20.48 20.03
CA ASP A 319 -32.06 -21.45 19.45
C ASP A 319 -33.56 -21.07 19.55
N SER A 320 -33.94 -19.77 19.65
CA SER A 320 -35.30 -19.41 20.09
C SER A 320 -35.94 -18.08 19.65
N SER A 321 -35.30 -17.16 18.92
CA SER A 321 -36.09 -16.11 18.22
C SER A 321 -35.33 -15.43 17.08
N ILE A 322 -35.86 -15.59 15.86
CA ILE A 322 -35.40 -14.91 14.64
C ILE A 322 -35.38 -13.38 14.85
N SER A 323 -36.38 -12.83 15.55
CA SER A 323 -36.50 -11.40 15.80
C SER A 323 -35.35 -10.79 16.62
N LYS A 324 -34.78 -11.53 17.58
CA LYS A 324 -33.68 -11.05 18.42
C LYS A 324 -32.35 -11.15 17.69
N PHE A 325 -32.18 -12.21 16.89
CA PHE A 325 -31.02 -12.38 16.03
C PHE A 325 -30.94 -11.31 14.93
N ASP A 326 -32.07 -10.93 14.32
CA ASP A 326 -32.16 -9.82 13.35
C ASP A 326 -31.66 -8.49 13.94
N GLU A 327 -32.04 -8.17 15.18
CA GLU A 327 -31.58 -6.94 15.86
C GLU A 327 -30.08 -6.96 16.16
N ASP A 328 -29.53 -8.13 16.53
CA ASP A 328 -28.12 -8.25 16.86
C ASP A 328 -27.25 -8.31 15.59
N ILE A 329 -27.66 -9.04 14.54
CA ILE A 329 -26.96 -9.04 13.24
C ILE A 329 -26.91 -7.64 12.62
N LYS A 330 -28.00 -6.87 12.69
CA LYS A 330 -28.03 -5.50 12.18
C LYS A 330 -27.03 -4.57 12.88
N LYS A 331 -26.56 -4.91 14.09
CA LYS A 331 -25.48 -4.18 14.76
C LYS A 331 -24.09 -4.56 14.25
N PHE A 332 -23.93 -5.76 13.67
CA PHE A 332 -22.65 -6.26 13.16
C PHE A 332 -22.46 -6.01 11.66
N ILE A 333 -23.56 -5.94 10.91
CA ILE A 333 -23.54 -5.61 9.49
C ILE A 333 -23.72 -4.11 9.34
N GLU A 334 -22.60 -3.38 9.37
CA GLU A 334 -22.54 -2.01 8.85
C GLU A 334 -22.61 -2.08 7.31
N SER A 335 -23.80 -2.29 6.74
CA SER A 335 -24.01 -2.09 5.31
C SER A 335 -24.98 -0.93 5.08
N ASP A 336 -24.53 0.08 4.36
CA ASP A 336 -25.31 1.25 3.92
C ASP A 336 -26.43 0.89 2.91
N GLU A 337 -26.54 -0.38 2.49
CA GLU A 337 -27.56 -0.84 1.55
C GLU A 337 -28.74 -1.47 2.30
N ASP A 338 -29.95 -1.13 1.86
CA ASP A 338 -31.22 -1.71 2.32
C ASP A 338 -31.15 -3.25 2.24
N VAL A 339 -30.83 -3.89 3.37
CA VAL A 339 -30.77 -5.34 3.49
C VAL A 339 -32.17 -5.89 3.14
N GLU A 340 -32.29 -6.62 2.03
CA GLU A 340 -33.55 -7.19 1.57
C GLU A 340 -34.24 -8.01 2.68
N ASP A 341 -35.57 -7.88 2.79
CA ASP A 341 -36.39 -8.67 3.70
C ASP A 341 -36.11 -10.17 3.49
N GLY A 342 -35.62 -10.84 4.54
CA GLY A 342 -35.32 -12.28 4.53
C GLY A 342 -33.83 -12.64 4.65
N PHE A 343 -32.92 -11.67 4.61
CA PHE A 343 -31.47 -11.90 4.78
C PHE A 343 -31.14 -12.70 6.05
N ALA A 344 -31.65 -12.27 7.19
CA ALA A 344 -31.38 -12.92 8.47
C ALA A 344 -32.02 -14.31 8.59
N GLY A 345 -33.15 -14.55 7.91
CA GLY A 345 -33.75 -15.88 7.80
C GLY A 345 -32.86 -16.87 7.03
N ASN A 346 -32.19 -16.42 5.95
CA ASN A 346 -31.22 -17.23 5.22
C ASN A 346 -29.99 -17.56 6.08
N LEU A 347 -29.58 -16.59 6.91
CA LEU A 347 -28.42 -16.66 7.79
C LEU A 347 -28.64 -17.64 8.96
N LEU A 348 -29.83 -17.63 9.55
CA LEU A 348 -30.25 -18.59 10.58
C LEU A 348 -30.31 -20.02 10.02
N LYS A 349 -30.85 -20.15 8.79
CA LYS A 349 -30.89 -21.44 8.09
C LYS A 349 -29.48 -21.98 7.82
N GLU A 350 -28.51 -21.12 7.50
CA GLU A 350 -27.12 -21.52 7.32
C GLU A 350 -26.41 -21.86 8.63
N ALA A 351 -26.67 -21.12 9.71
CA ALA A 351 -26.20 -21.47 11.04
C ALA A 351 -26.66 -22.89 11.44
N HIS A 352 -27.93 -23.23 11.18
CA HIS A 352 -28.44 -24.58 11.40
C HIS A 352 -27.86 -25.63 10.45
N ASN A 353 -27.72 -25.34 9.15
CA ASN A 353 -27.06 -26.26 8.21
C ASN A 353 -25.61 -26.54 8.61
N PHE A 354 -24.90 -25.53 9.11
CA PHE A 354 -23.54 -25.68 9.63
C PHE A 354 -23.53 -26.51 10.91
N GLN A 355 -24.46 -26.25 11.85
CA GLN A 355 -24.63 -27.07 13.05
C GLN A 355 -24.90 -28.54 12.71
N ASP A 356 -25.78 -28.81 11.74
CA ASP A 356 -26.11 -30.15 11.26
C ASP A 356 -24.90 -30.83 10.61
N LEU A 357 -24.14 -30.10 9.80
CA LEU A 357 -22.88 -30.57 9.21
C LEU A 357 -21.87 -30.93 10.30
N MET A 358 -21.65 -30.06 11.27
CA MET A 358 -20.71 -30.28 12.37
C MET A 358 -21.16 -31.46 13.25
N THR A 359 -22.45 -31.58 13.52
CA THR A 359 -23.04 -32.72 14.26
C THR A 359 -22.88 -34.02 13.48
N GLY A 360 -23.07 -33.97 12.15
CA GLY A 360 -22.82 -35.11 11.26
C GLY A 360 -21.36 -35.54 11.24
N LEU A 361 -20.42 -34.58 11.17
CA LEU A 361 -18.98 -34.82 11.24
C LEU A 361 -18.57 -35.43 12.59
N GLN A 362 -19.08 -34.91 13.71
CA GLN A 362 -18.85 -35.46 15.04
C GLN A 362 -19.38 -36.90 15.17
N LYS A 363 -20.60 -37.16 14.68
CA LYS A 363 -21.20 -38.51 14.66
C LYS A 363 -20.44 -39.49 13.77
N SER A 364 -19.75 -39.01 12.73
CA SER A 364 -18.97 -39.84 11.82
C SER A 364 -17.68 -40.43 12.43
N GLN A 365 -17.36 -40.13 13.70
CA GLN A 365 -16.18 -40.61 14.46
C GLN A 365 -14.80 -40.34 13.83
N ASN A 366 -14.72 -39.65 12.68
CA ASN A 366 -13.46 -39.33 12.01
C ASN A 366 -12.79 -38.00 12.46
N CYS A 367 -13.34 -37.30 13.47
CA CYS A 367 -12.83 -36.00 13.93
C CYS A 367 -12.26 -35.99 15.36
N GLY A 368 -11.77 -37.14 15.86
CA GLY A 368 -11.27 -37.29 17.24
C GLY A 368 -10.15 -36.33 17.68
N ASP A 369 -9.46 -35.67 16.75
CA ASP A 369 -8.26 -34.86 17.02
C ASP A 369 -8.42 -33.33 16.80
N LEU A 370 -9.63 -32.82 16.57
CA LEU A 370 -9.86 -31.40 16.23
C LEU A 370 -10.43 -30.55 17.37
N SER A 371 -9.84 -30.62 18.57
CA SER A 371 -10.13 -29.65 19.64
C SER A 371 -8.98 -28.66 19.80
N PRO A 372 -9.06 -27.47 19.18
CA PRO A 372 -8.12 -26.39 19.49
C PRO A 372 -8.61 -25.63 20.73
N GLU A 373 -7.86 -25.73 21.83
CA GLU A 373 -7.97 -24.78 22.94
C GLU A 373 -7.46 -23.41 22.46
N TYR A 374 -8.36 -22.45 22.23
CA TYR A 374 -7.99 -21.07 21.91
C TYR A 374 -8.02 -20.18 23.16
N PRO A 375 -6.86 -19.74 23.68
CA PRO A 375 -6.84 -18.67 24.66
C PRO A 375 -7.06 -17.31 23.97
N VAL A 376 -8.09 -16.58 24.38
CA VAL A 376 -8.29 -15.16 24.04
C VAL A 376 -7.11 -14.37 24.63
N ARG A 377 -6.32 -13.70 23.78
CA ARG A 377 -5.10 -12.97 24.20
C ARG A 377 -5.01 -11.55 23.61
N PRO A 378 -4.35 -10.61 24.31
CA PRO A 378 -4.26 -9.22 23.89
C PRO A 378 -3.35 -9.02 22.67
N SER A 379 -3.74 -8.07 21.81
CA SER A 379 -3.03 -7.67 20.59
C SER A 379 -1.66 -7.06 20.91
N ALA A 380 -0.59 -7.57 20.28
CA ALA A 380 0.74 -6.97 20.35
C ALA A 380 1.02 -6.11 19.10
N LEU A 381 1.48 -4.88 19.31
CA LEU A 381 1.88 -3.94 18.27
C LEU A 381 3.38 -4.07 18.00
N ILE A 382 3.78 -4.20 16.72
CA ILE A 382 5.19 -4.18 16.30
C ILE A 382 5.44 -3.03 15.31
N ILE A 383 6.64 -2.48 15.40
CA ILE A 383 7.16 -1.46 14.49
C ILE A 383 7.76 -2.14 13.26
N ILE A 384 7.26 -1.83 12.07
CA ILE A 384 7.93 -2.16 10.80
C ILE A 384 8.90 -1.01 10.49
N GLY A 385 10.20 -1.29 10.61
CA GLY A 385 11.27 -0.42 10.15
C GLY A 385 12.44 -1.30 9.70
N THR A 386 12.98 -1.03 8.52
CA THR A 386 14.30 -1.56 8.12
C THR A 386 15.05 -0.47 7.41
#